data_AF-A0A8J2F1W4-F1
#
_entry.id   AF-A0A8J2F1W4-F1
#
_cell.length_a   1.000
_cell.length_b   1.000
_cell.length_c   1.000
_cell.angle_alpha   90.00
_cell.angle_beta   90.00
_cell.angle_gamma   90.00
#
_symmetry.space_group_name_H-M   'P 1'
#
loop_
_entity.id
_entity.type
_entity.pdbx_description
1 polymer ?
#
loop_
_entity_poly.entity_id
_entity_poly.type
_entity_poly.pdbx_seq_one_letter_code
_entity_poly.pdbx_strand_id
1 'polypeptide(L)'
;MPNTATTSKAPQEPAPSKKQTVLLSSEQPRTSGFDAIFKAPSQLGVHYDRHMQEVAAGKTTGQVQISKIDADKYMREYRNAEQPPPENVIRRQELHSDLTRMQRHDVVKEGEKDTELRSEKREKFLASRKQRHDDAVLECEAEIEKLHESCSDKLQGFSKAMKGYLQEMDQEAEKILKPLETNIEALGEQSEAWVQDLLTRLEAGIIARGTKIEEFDTQLQELELFRKRQALDRLTVMVNSCTAAAHCSPGEVERIVDQKSHVVNTLSLENSRKGSELSTKLREQNMENSKKHRRRWYEGLLRWKRQRHQTAVETVLRRIESREFRGCPELISLLARIRVQQRDVFDQRKELLVQVYTTEIDALNSNRLRGIEEQITAINDRTSEETDNFLVELKELKDTLQYKSEGMLNQLRTELEMYDARTEWGDHESVKSLVESDIKPHMDNCLNWIETLCLELANVLQTLDEWAHHTVLNLNTFAIRTATLLETFKQQLSELKMKQQGEIEDCIQDHDDEKARNEGEMRNFKELMEDEVHIEGLDVLLQKTFDKLDVIAQSYRDFARNLLDIHKSYEPKIMEFFEGQTDTFAFPFGLERKLEA
;
A
#
# COMPACT_ATOMS: atom_id res chain seq x y z
N MET A 1 10.02 37.99 -60.00
CA MET A 1 9.22 39.12 -59.47
C MET A 1 9.64 39.41 -58.05
N PRO A 2 9.63 40.69 -57.64
CA PRO A 2 10.53 41.24 -56.63
C PRO A 2 9.78 41.82 -55.42
N ASN A 3 10.58 42.47 -54.56
CA ASN A 3 10.27 43.55 -53.61
C ASN A 3 9.83 43.15 -52.19
N THR A 4 10.65 43.33 -51.14
CA THR A 4 11.09 44.61 -50.48
C THR A 4 9.88 45.46 -50.10
N ALA A 5 9.66 45.84 -48.84
CA ALA A 5 10.37 46.93 -48.15
C ALA A 5 9.57 47.21 -46.84
N THR A 6 10.14 47.07 -45.64
CA THR A 6 10.81 48.11 -44.81
C THR A 6 9.95 49.29 -44.34
N THR A 7 9.99 49.52 -43.03
CA THR A 7 10.25 50.80 -42.32
C THR A 7 10.58 50.43 -40.86
N SER A 8 11.82 50.44 -40.37
CA SER A 8 12.74 51.55 -40.07
C SER A 8 12.15 52.67 -39.20
N LYS A 9 12.58 52.70 -37.92
CA LYS A 9 13.03 53.93 -37.23
C LYS A 9 13.76 53.59 -35.93
N ALA A 10 15.04 53.96 -35.89
CA ALA A 10 15.82 54.27 -34.67
C ALA A 10 15.79 55.81 -34.47
N PRO A 11 16.56 56.40 -33.54
CA PRO A 11 16.61 56.24 -32.08
C PRO A 11 16.29 57.58 -31.37
N GLN A 12 15.87 57.55 -30.10
CA GLN A 12 15.86 58.76 -29.27
C GLN A 12 16.24 58.41 -27.81
N GLU A 13 17.36 58.98 -27.36
CA GLU A 13 17.71 59.20 -25.95
C GLU A 13 16.56 59.94 -25.22
N PRO A 14 16.35 59.70 -23.91
CA PRO A 14 17.06 60.50 -22.90
C PRO A 14 17.36 59.79 -21.57
N ALA A 15 18.48 60.16 -20.94
CA ALA A 15 18.63 60.23 -19.48
C ALA A 15 18.41 61.71 -19.05
N PRO A 16 18.22 62.09 -17.75
CA PRO A 16 18.26 61.29 -16.52
C PRO A 16 17.12 61.57 -15.49
N SER A 17 17.06 60.68 -14.49
CA SER A 17 16.59 60.82 -13.11
C SER A 17 15.59 61.94 -12.72
N LYS A 18 14.43 61.51 -12.18
CA LYS A 18 13.94 61.99 -10.87
C LYS A 18 12.98 60.96 -10.25
N LYS A 19 13.23 60.71 -8.97
CA LYS A 19 12.55 59.77 -8.07
C LYS A 19 11.06 60.11 -7.94
N GLN A 20 10.18 59.14 -8.18
CA GLN A 20 8.86 59.10 -7.58
C GLN A 20 8.36 57.66 -7.49
N THR A 21 8.39 57.12 -6.28
CA THR A 21 7.93 55.79 -5.90
C THR A 21 6.43 55.89 -5.58
N VAL A 22 5.57 55.27 -6.38
CA VAL A 22 4.14 55.03 -6.08
C VAL A 22 3.79 53.68 -6.70
N LEU A 23 3.88 52.60 -5.92
CA LEU A 23 2.77 51.89 -5.26
C LEU A 23 1.87 51.12 -6.23
N LEU A 24 2.20 49.83 -6.41
CA LEU A 24 1.23 48.78 -6.74
C LEU A 24 1.59 47.49 -6.00
N SER A 25 0.77 47.24 -4.98
CA SER A 25 0.32 45.93 -4.46
C SER A 25 1.34 44.80 -4.42
N SER A 26 2.14 44.77 -3.36
CA SER A 26 2.67 43.51 -2.82
C SER A 26 1.51 42.66 -2.32
N GLU A 27 1.34 41.47 -2.88
CA GLU A 27 0.55 40.41 -2.27
C GLU A 27 1.07 40.21 -0.84
N GLN A 28 0.14 40.37 0.12
CA GLN A 28 0.42 40.12 1.52
C GLN A 28 0.79 38.65 1.68
N PRO A 29 1.92 38.31 2.33
CA PRO A 29 2.00 36.99 2.94
C PRO A 29 0.84 36.94 3.95
N ARG A 30 -0.07 35.97 3.77
CA ARG A 30 -0.98 35.57 4.84
C ARG A 30 -0.09 35.14 5.99
N THR A 31 0.17 36.07 6.89
CA THR A 31 0.80 35.80 8.17
C THR A 31 -0.12 34.79 8.84
N SER A 32 0.36 33.56 8.94
CA SER A 32 -0.23 32.59 9.85
C SER A 32 -0.32 33.28 11.22
N GLY A 33 -1.34 32.95 12.01
CA GLY A 33 -1.55 33.50 13.35
C GLY A 33 -0.39 33.28 14.34
N PHE A 34 0.78 32.85 13.87
CA PHE A 34 2.01 32.65 14.60
C PHE A 34 2.80 33.96 14.83
N ASP A 35 2.85 34.89 13.85
CA ASP A 35 3.68 36.11 13.96
C ASP A 35 2.99 37.29 14.66
N ALA A 36 1.66 37.30 14.74
CA ALA A 36 0.91 38.35 15.45
C ALA A 36 0.97 38.18 16.99
N ILE A 37 1.27 36.97 17.47
CA ILE A 37 1.39 36.66 18.91
C ILE A 37 2.74 37.13 19.49
N PHE A 38 3.77 37.29 18.65
CA PHE A 38 5.12 37.71 19.07
C PHE A 38 5.37 39.23 19.04
N LYS A 39 4.47 40.03 18.45
CA LYS A 39 4.58 41.50 18.44
C LYS A 39 3.78 42.20 19.52
N ALA A 40 2.90 41.50 20.24
CA ALA A 40 2.42 42.00 21.52
C ALA A 40 3.54 41.80 22.55
N PRO A 41 3.99 42.84 23.27
CA PRO A 41 4.92 42.63 24.37
C PRO A 41 4.26 41.63 25.32
N SER A 42 4.93 40.50 25.56
CA SER A 42 4.43 39.46 26.44
C SER A 42 4.04 40.10 27.78
N GLN A 43 3.02 39.58 28.46
CA GLN A 43 2.67 40.09 29.80
C GLN A 43 3.89 40.07 30.74
N LEU A 44 4.86 39.18 30.47
CA LEU A 44 6.16 39.12 31.12
C LEU A 44 7.10 40.28 30.75
N GLY A 45 7.14 40.72 29.49
CA GLY A 45 7.89 41.90 29.05
C GLY A 45 7.32 43.20 29.61
N VAL A 46 5.98 43.34 29.65
CA VAL A 46 5.32 44.47 30.33
C VAL A 46 5.56 44.43 31.85
N HIS A 47 5.62 43.24 32.46
CA HIS A 47 5.99 43.08 33.86
C HIS A 47 7.47 43.36 34.13
N TYR A 48 8.36 42.98 33.22
CA TYR A 48 9.80 43.21 33.34
C TYR A 48 10.12 44.70 33.14
N ASP A 49 9.52 45.36 32.16
CA ASP A 49 9.68 46.80 31.94
C ASP A 49 9.03 47.62 33.06
N ARG A 50 7.88 47.18 33.61
CA ARG A 50 7.28 47.75 34.82
C ARG A 50 8.18 47.54 36.05
N HIS A 51 8.76 46.34 36.22
CA HIS A 51 9.69 46.04 37.31
C HIS A 51 11.01 46.84 37.18
N MET A 52 11.54 47.01 35.97
CA MET A 52 12.73 47.82 35.71
C MET A 52 12.45 49.32 35.87
N GLN A 53 11.26 49.81 35.52
CA GLN A 53 10.82 51.17 35.83
C GLN A 53 10.58 51.37 37.33
N GLU A 54 10.11 50.36 38.06
CA GLU A 54 9.96 50.39 39.53
C GLU A 54 11.30 50.33 40.25
N VAL A 55 12.28 49.59 39.73
CA VAL A 55 13.68 49.59 40.19
C VAL A 55 14.35 50.95 39.92
N ALA A 56 14.18 51.51 38.72
CA ALA A 56 14.71 52.82 38.35
C ALA A 56 14.06 53.99 39.12
N ALA A 57 12.79 53.84 39.53
CA ALA A 57 12.07 54.79 40.38
C ALA A 57 12.28 54.55 41.90
N GLY A 58 13.14 53.59 42.29
CA GLY A 58 13.48 53.30 43.69
C GLY A 58 12.41 52.58 44.51
N LYS A 59 11.37 52.01 43.88
CA LYS A 59 10.20 51.40 44.54
C LYS A 59 10.35 49.92 44.89
N THR A 60 11.33 49.19 44.35
CA THR A 60 11.65 47.80 44.78
C THR A 60 12.67 47.77 45.92
N THR A 61 12.51 48.68 46.87
CA THR A 61 13.18 48.66 48.19
C THR A 61 12.33 47.94 49.25
N GLY A 62 11.29 47.19 48.85
CA GLY A 62 10.33 46.59 49.78
C GLY A 62 10.92 45.53 50.74
N GLN A 63 11.84 44.67 50.30
CA GLN A 63 12.35 43.60 51.16
C GLN A 63 13.48 44.03 52.11
N VAL A 64 14.23 45.08 51.76
CA VAL A 64 15.17 45.73 52.71
C VAL A 64 14.41 46.63 53.68
N GLN A 65 13.26 47.18 53.27
CA GLN A 65 12.40 47.96 54.15
C GLN A 65 11.62 47.10 55.14
N ILE A 66 11.19 45.87 54.85
CA ILE A 66 10.48 45.04 55.85
C ILE A 66 11.35 44.76 57.08
N SER A 67 12.63 44.41 56.89
CA SER A 67 13.56 44.22 58.01
C SER A 67 13.84 45.51 58.79
N LYS A 68 13.80 46.67 58.12
CA LYS A 68 14.00 47.98 58.75
C LYS A 68 12.72 48.50 59.43
N ILE A 69 11.55 48.19 58.87
CA ILE A 69 10.22 48.51 59.40
C ILE A 69 9.94 47.64 60.63
N ASP A 70 10.31 46.36 60.63
CA ASP A 70 10.15 45.49 61.79
C ASP A 70 11.13 45.86 62.91
N ALA A 71 12.37 46.25 62.57
CA ALA A 71 13.31 46.82 63.53
C ALA A 71 12.84 48.19 64.07
N ASP A 72 12.31 49.07 63.23
CA ASP A 72 11.77 50.39 63.63
C ASP A 72 10.45 50.27 64.41
N LYS A 73 9.66 49.22 64.16
CA LYS A 73 8.42 48.91 64.88
C LYS A 73 8.75 48.41 66.29
N TYR A 74 9.70 47.49 66.42
CA TYR A 74 10.24 47.07 67.72
C TYR A 74 10.81 48.27 68.50
N MET A 75 11.56 49.16 67.83
CA MET A 75 12.11 50.37 68.46
C MET A 75 11.05 51.41 68.85
N ARG A 76 9.94 51.52 68.11
CA ARG A 76 8.79 52.38 68.47
C ARG A 76 7.98 51.80 69.62
N GLU A 77 7.77 50.48 69.66
CA GLU A 77 7.11 49.80 70.77
C GLU A 77 7.95 49.90 72.06
N TYR A 78 9.27 49.84 71.96
CA TYR A 78 10.17 50.06 73.10
C TYR A 78 10.23 51.52 73.59
N ARG A 79 10.09 52.50 72.68
CA ARG A 79 10.01 53.94 73.05
C ARG A 79 8.65 54.37 73.60
N ASN A 80 7.56 53.70 73.20
CA ASN A 80 6.20 53.99 73.63
C ASN A 80 5.73 53.18 74.85
N ALA A 81 6.49 52.16 75.27
CA ALA A 81 6.29 51.55 76.58
C ALA A 81 6.46 52.62 77.66
N GLU A 82 5.45 52.83 78.51
CA GLU A 82 5.44 53.86 79.56
C GLU A 82 6.71 53.76 80.40
N GLN A 83 7.67 54.67 80.15
CA GLN A 83 8.76 54.87 81.07
C GLN A 83 8.17 55.48 82.35
N PRO A 84 8.56 54.98 83.55
CA PRO A 84 8.04 55.52 84.79
C PRO A 84 8.33 57.03 84.87
N PRO A 85 7.41 57.84 85.44
CA PRO A 85 7.55 59.29 85.53
C PRO A 85 8.94 59.68 86.06
N PRO A 86 9.60 60.71 85.51
CA PRO A 86 10.97 61.06 85.90
C PRO A 86 11.11 61.35 87.40
N GLU A 87 10.05 61.83 88.06
CA GLU A 87 10.02 61.98 89.53
C GLU A 87 10.11 60.66 90.29
N ASN A 88 9.61 59.55 89.76
CA ASN A 88 9.71 58.24 90.39
C ASN A 88 11.09 57.59 90.17
N VAL A 89 11.77 57.90 89.06
CA VAL A 89 13.15 57.46 88.80
C VAL A 89 14.13 58.27 89.63
N ILE A 90 13.91 59.58 89.76
CA ILE A 90 14.68 60.46 90.65
C ILE A 90 14.43 60.08 92.11
N ARG A 91 13.17 59.86 92.55
CA ARG A 91 12.89 59.33 93.90
C ARG A 91 13.49 57.96 94.14
N ARG A 92 13.51 57.05 93.15
CA ARG A 92 14.18 55.75 93.31
C ARG A 92 15.69 55.90 93.39
N GLN A 93 16.30 56.77 92.59
CA GLN A 93 17.74 57.03 92.63
C GLN A 93 18.14 57.78 93.91
N GLU A 94 17.31 58.70 94.40
CA GLU A 94 17.47 59.37 95.69
C GLU A 94 17.29 58.39 96.84
N LEU A 95 16.25 57.55 96.84
CA LEU A 95 16.04 56.48 97.84
C LEU A 95 17.17 55.45 97.79
N HIS A 96 17.71 55.12 96.62
CA HIS A 96 18.86 54.23 96.48
C HIS A 96 20.15 54.92 96.97
N SER A 97 20.31 56.22 96.73
CA SER A 97 21.44 57.02 97.24
C SER A 97 21.35 57.25 98.75
N ASP A 98 20.14 57.35 99.31
CA ASP A 98 19.87 57.51 100.73
C ASP A 98 19.99 56.16 101.46
N LEU A 99 19.58 55.04 100.86
CA LEU A 99 19.89 53.69 101.34
C LEU A 99 21.41 53.42 101.32
N THR A 100 22.12 53.94 100.30
CA THR A 100 23.59 53.82 100.22
C THR A 100 24.30 54.77 101.20
N ARG A 101 23.71 55.92 101.54
CA ARG A 101 24.20 56.82 102.61
C ARG A 101 23.87 56.31 104.01
N MET A 102 22.76 55.60 104.20
CA MET A 102 22.38 54.99 105.48
C MET A 102 23.08 53.65 105.75
N GLN A 103 23.66 53.00 104.74
CA GLN A 103 24.58 51.86 104.89
C GLN A 103 26.05 52.29 105.04
N ARG A 104 26.31 53.38 105.76
CA ARG A 104 27.63 53.61 106.36
C ARG A 104 27.75 52.71 107.59
N HIS A 105 28.17 51.46 107.37
CA HIS A 105 28.91 50.76 108.41
C HIS A 105 30.21 51.53 108.66
N ASP A 106 30.52 51.75 109.93
CA ASP A 106 31.81 52.26 110.39
C ASP A 106 32.94 51.52 109.67
N VAL A 107 33.71 52.26 108.88
CA VAL A 107 34.98 51.77 108.34
C VAL A 107 35.96 51.75 109.52
N VAL A 108 35.92 50.65 110.27
CA VAL A 108 37.04 50.18 111.06
C VAL A 108 38.19 49.90 110.08
N LYS A 109 39.39 50.39 110.39
CA LYS A 109 40.60 50.05 109.63
C LYS A 109 40.79 48.53 109.66
N GLU A 110 40.58 47.88 108.53
CA GLU A 110 40.94 46.47 108.28
C GLU A 110 41.96 46.41 107.13
N GLY A 111 42.90 45.47 107.22
CA GLY A 111 44.18 45.49 106.50
C GLY A 111 44.13 45.23 104.98
N GLU A 112 45.24 45.58 104.31
CA GLU A 112 45.51 45.52 102.86
C GLU A 112 45.18 44.20 102.13
N LYS A 113 44.90 43.11 102.84
CA LYS A 113 44.54 41.80 102.24
C LYS A 113 43.11 41.73 101.69
N ASP A 114 42.20 42.60 102.13
CA ASP A 114 40.77 42.50 101.76
C ASP A 114 40.40 43.30 100.49
N THR A 115 41.26 44.24 100.09
CA THR A 115 41.19 44.98 98.82
C THR A 115 41.61 44.13 97.62
N GLU A 116 42.64 43.28 97.76
CA GLU A 116 43.07 42.32 96.73
C GLU A 116 42.02 41.22 96.49
N LEU A 117 41.37 40.73 97.55
CA LEU A 117 40.29 39.74 97.44
C LEU A 117 39.05 40.29 96.72
N ARG A 118 38.77 41.60 96.81
CA ARG A 118 37.69 42.26 96.06
C ARG A 118 38.08 42.55 94.61
N SER A 119 39.32 42.96 94.33
CA SER A 119 39.79 43.13 92.94
C SER A 119 39.84 41.79 92.21
N GLU A 120 40.33 40.72 92.85
CA GLU A 120 40.29 39.37 92.28
C GLU A 120 38.87 38.87 92.02
N LYS A 121 37.93 39.07 92.96
CA LYS A 121 36.52 38.68 92.76
C LYS A 121 35.88 39.46 91.61
N ARG A 122 36.23 40.73 91.45
CA ARG A 122 35.75 41.59 90.35
C ARG A 122 36.37 41.19 89.02
N GLU A 123 37.66 40.89 88.97
CA GLU A 123 38.34 40.36 87.78
C GLU A 123 37.79 38.99 87.38
N LYS A 124 37.58 38.08 88.34
CA LYS A 124 36.93 36.78 88.10
C LYS A 124 35.50 36.95 87.56
N PHE A 125 34.75 37.94 88.04
CA PHE A 125 33.40 38.24 87.54
C PHE A 125 33.39 38.85 86.13
N LEU A 126 34.29 39.79 85.83
CA LEU A 126 34.44 40.37 84.49
C LEU A 126 34.98 39.34 83.48
N ALA A 127 35.93 38.51 83.89
CA ALA A 127 36.42 37.38 83.11
C ALA A 127 35.30 36.36 82.84
N SER A 128 34.44 36.08 83.83
CA SER A 128 33.27 35.20 83.65
C SER A 128 32.22 35.80 82.71
N ARG A 129 32.02 37.13 82.70
CA ARG A 129 31.15 37.80 81.72
C ARG A 129 31.74 37.74 80.31
N LYS A 130 33.05 38.01 80.19
CA LYS A 130 33.79 37.89 78.92
C LYS A 130 33.70 36.48 78.37
N GLN A 131 33.98 35.49 79.20
CA GLN A 131 33.91 34.09 78.84
C GLN A 131 32.51 33.70 78.36
N ARG A 132 31.43 34.08 79.08
CA ARG A 132 30.07 33.82 78.61
C ARG A 132 29.70 34.50 77.30
N HIS A 133 30.25 35.69 77.03
CA HIS A 133 30.07 36.38 75.75
C HIS A 133 30.83 35.67 74.63
N ASP A 134 32.10 35.37 74.83
CA ASP A 134 32.97 34.71 73.85
C ASP A 134 32.46 33.27 73.56
N ASP A 135 32.01 32.55 74.58
CA ASP A 135 31.36 31.24 74.46
C ASP A 135 30.08 31.33 73.61
N ALA A 136 29.24 32.35 73.81
CA ALA A 136 28.01 32.54 73.03
C ALA A 136 28.30 32.87 71.54
N VAL A 137 29.37 33.62 71.27
CA VAL A 137 29.81 33.90 69.89
C VAL A 137 30.38 32.63 69.24
N LEU A 138 31.24 31.89 69.94
CA LEU A 138 31.82 30.63 69.44
C LEU A 138 30.76 29.54 69.23
N GLU A 139 29.78 29.45 70.12
CA GLU A 139 28.65 28.53 69.98
C GLU A 139 27.80 28.88 68.74
N CYS A 140 27.54 30.17 68.50
CA CYS A 140 26.84 30.62 67.30
C CYS A 140 27.62 30.28 66.02
N GLU A 141 28.95 30.51 66.02
CA GLU A 141 29.82 30.15 64.89
C GLU A 141 29.79 28.64 64.60
N ALA A 142 29.94 27.81 65.64
CA ALA A 142 29.88 26.36 65.51
C ALA A 142 28.51 25.86 65.02
N GLU A 143 27.41 26.46 65.50
CA GLU A 143 26.06 26.12 65.04
C GLU A 143 25.78 26.57 63.59
N ILE A 144 26.33 27.71 63.17
CA ILE A 144 26.27 28.17 61.77
C ILE A 144 27.12 27.26 60.86
N GLU A 145 28.29 26.81 61.31
CA GLU A 145 29.14 25.87 60.56
C GLU A 145 28.44 24.51 60.39
N LYS A 146 27.86 23.95 61.46
CA LYS A 146 27.03 22.74 61.37
C LYS A 146 25.84 22.90 60.43
N LEU A 147 25.20 24.08 60.42
CA LEU A 147 24.13 24.39 59.48
C LEU A 147 24.64 24.39 58.04
N HIS A 148 25.82 24.96 57.77
CA HIS A 148 26.45 24.94 56.46
C HIS A 148 26.78 23.52 56.00
N GLU A 149 27.35 22.67 56.87
CA GLU A 149 27.62 21.26 56.58
C GLU A 149 26.33 20.50 56.26
N SER A 150 25.30 20.65 57.09
CA SER A 150 23.99 19.99 56.85
C SER A 150 23.34 20.42 55.54
N CYS A 151 23.40 21.71 55.20
CA CYS A 151 22.92 22.20 53.91
C CYS A 151 23.78 21.70 52.73
N SER A 152 25.09 21.60 52.91
CA SER A 152 26.02 21.04 51.90
C SER A 152 25.71 19.56 51.62
N ASP A 153 25.47 18.75 52.65
CA ASP A 153 25.11 17.34 52.50
C ASP A 153 23.78 17.16 51.76
N LYS A 154 22.77 17.98 52.11
CA LYS A 154 21.47 17.99 51.41
C LYS A 154 21.63 18.38 49.94
N LEU A 155 22.41 19.43 49.66
CA LEU A 155 22.71 19.88 48.29
C LEU A 155 23.42 18.78 47.49
N GLN A 156 24.38 18.07 48.10
CA GLN A 156 25.07 16.96 47.46
C GLN A 156 24.11 15.80 47.17
N GLY A 157 23.19 15.51 48.10
CA GLY A 157 22.12 14.54 47.93
C GLY A 157 21.21 14.87 46.74
N PHE A 158 20.67 16.10 46.69
CA PHE A 158 19.84 16.56 45.57
C PHE A 158 20.60 16.51 44.24
N SER A 159 21.87 16.93 44.23
CA SER A 159 22.71 16.93 43.02
C SER A 159 22.98 15.52 42.49
N LYS A 160 23.24 14.55 43.38
CA LYS A 160 23.43 13.13 43.00
C LYS A 160 22.14 12.54 42.44
N ALA A 161 21.00 12.79 43.09
CA ALA A 161 19.70 12.32 42.63
C ALA A 161 19.36 12.89 41.24
N MET A 162 19.57 14.20 41.05
CA MET A 162 19.35 14.86 39.77
C MET A 162 20.26 14.30 38.67
N LYS A 163 21.54 14.10 38.96
CA LYS A 163 22.48 13.50 38.00
C LYS A 163 22.04 12.08 37.58
N GLY A 164 21.62 11.24 38.54
CA GLY A 164 21.11 9.89 38.25
C GLY A 164 19.88 9.94 37.35
N TYR A 165 18.91 10.79 37.68
CA TYR A 165 17.70 10.97 36.88
C TYR A 165 18.00 11.43 35.43
N LEU A 166 18.91 12.40 35.25
CA LEU A 166 19.30 12.87 33.92
C LEU A 166 19.95 11.75 33.09
N GLN A 167 20.78 10.91 33.72
CA GLN A 167 21.39 9.75 33.06
C GLN A 167 20.37 8.70 32.65
N GLU A 168 19.39 8.40 33.52
CA GLU A 168 18.30 7.47 33.21
C GLU A 168 17.44 7.97 32.03
N MET A 169 17.12 9.26 32.01
CA MET A 169 16.38 9.88 30.90
C MET A 169 17.18 9.87 29.59
N ASP A 170 18.50 10.11 29.64
CA ASP A 170 19.36 10.02 28.46
C ASP A 170 19.39 8.57 27.91
N GLN A 171 19.43 7.56 28.79
CA GLN A 171 19.35 6.15 28.40
C GLN A 171 18.00 5.77 27.82
N GLU A 172 16.90 6.29 28.37
CA GLU A 172 15.56 6.00 27.84
C GLU A 172 15.36 6.64 26.47
N ALA A 173 15.80 7.88 26.27
CA ALA A 173 15.81 8.51 24.95
C ALA A 173 16.65 7.72 23.93
N GLU A 174 17.78 7.15 24.35
CA GLU A 174 18.60 6.27 23.52
C GLU A 174 17.84 4.98 23.14
N LYS A 175 17.14 4.34 24.08
CA LYS A 175 16.33 3.15 23.81
C LYS A 175 15.19 3.42 22.83
N ILE A 176 14.55 4.60 22.93
CA ILE A 176 13.46 5.00 22.03
C ILE A 176 13.98 5.21 20.61
N LEU A 177 15.15 5.82 20.44
CA LEU A 177 15.69 6.18 19.13
C LEU A 177 16.48 5.05 18.45
N LYS A 178 17.11 4.16 19.22
CA LYS A 178 17.93 3.06 18.70
C LYS A 178 17.27 2.18 17.62
N PRO A 179 15.96 1.83 17.70
CA PRO A 179 15.27 1.09 16.64
C PRO A 179 15.33 1.78 15.28
N LEU A 180 15.25 3.11 15.22
CA LEU A 180 15.31 3.91 13.98
C LEU A 180 16.72 3.95 13.36
N GLU A 181 17.75 3.63 14.15
CA GLU A 181 19.15 3.76 13.74
C GLU A 181 19.79 2.42 13.36
N THR A 182 19.36 1.33 13.98
CA THR A 182 20.09 0.05 13.91
C THR A 182 19.48 -0.96 12.92
N ASN A 183 18.15 -1.02 12.81
CA ASN A 183 17.47 -2.08 12.05
C ASN A 183 16.87 -1.56 10.73
N ILE A 184 17.72 -0.97 9.89
CA ILE A 184 17.31 -0.21 8.68
C ILE A 184 16.40 -1.05 7.77
N GLU A 185 16.67 -2.34 7.58
CA GLU A 185 15.91 -3.20 6.68
C GLU A 185 14.47 -3.44 7.17
N ALA A 186 14.28 -3.67 8.48
CA ALA A 186 12.96 -3.92 9.05
C ALA A 186 12.12 -2.65 9.26
N LEU A 187 12.68 -1.45 9.04
CA LEU A 187 11.93 -0.21 9.18
C LEU A 187 10.74 -0.15 8.19
N GLY A 188 10.88 -0.71 6.99
CA GLY A 188 9.84 -0.65 5.95
C GLY A 188 8.55 -1.39 6.31
N GLU A 189 8.61 -2.33 7.26
CA GLU A 189 7.47 -3.10 7.73
C GLU A 189 6.69 -2.40 8.86
N GLN A 190 7.30 -1.40 9.51
CA GLN A 190 6.69 -0.68 10.62
C GLN A 190 5.67 0.34 10.13
N SER A 191 4.57 0.48 10.88
CA SER A 191 3.49 1.41 10.56
C SER A 191 3.85 2.86 10.89
N GLU A 192 3.16 3.82 10.25
CA GLU A 192 3.31 5.24 10.58
C GLU A 192 2.95 5.53 12.04
N ALA A 193 1.90 4.86 12.56
CA ALA A 193 1.48 4.99 13.94
C ALA A 193 2.61 4.62 14.93
N TRP A 194 3.44 3.63 14.58
CA TRP A 194 4.59 3.26 15.38
C TRP A 194 5.64 4.38 15.43
N VAL A 195 5.95 5.03 14.31
CA VAL A 195 6.92 6.14 14.26
C VAL A 195 6.41 7.37 15.03
N GLN A 196 5.10 7.64 14.97
CA GLN A 196 4.45 8.74 15.70
C GLN A 196 4.39 8.47 17.21
N ASP A 197 4.20 7.22 17.63
CA ASP A 197 4.28 6.84 19.04
C ASP A 197 5.68 7.11 19.62
N LEU A 198 6.74 6.79 18.87
CA LEU A 198 8.12 7.10 19.28
C LEU A 198 8.34 8.60 19.50
N LEU A 199 7.80 9.47 18.64
CA LEU A 199 7.87 10.92 18.84
C LEU A 199 7.15 11.32 20.12
N THR A 200 5.93 10.82 20.31
CA THR A 200 5.08 11.15 21.47
C THR A 200 5.79 10.77 22.78
N ARG A 201 6.40 9.58 22.83
CA ARG A 201 7.19 9.11 23.98
C ARG A 201 8.43 9.96 24.22
N LEU A 202 9.12 10.37 23.14
CA LEU A 202 10.30 11.23 23.21
C LEU A 202 9.94 12.63 23.74
N GLU A 203 8.83 13.21 23.27
CA GLU A 203 8.32 14.50 23.75
C GLU A 203 7.89 14.46 25.20
N ALA A 204 7.20 13.38 25.62
CA ALA A 204 6.86 13.15 27.02
C ALA A 204 8.11 13.11 27.91
N GLY A 205 9.18 12.44 27.47
CA GLY A 205 10.47 12.40 28.16
C GLY A 205 11.15 13.78 28.27
N ILE A 206 11.09 14.59 27.20
CA ILE A 206 11.64 15.96 27.19
C ILE A 206 10.88 16.86 28.18
N ILE A 207 9.55 16.75 28.21
CA ILE A 207 8.69 17.52 29.14
C ILE A 207 8.98 17.10 30.58
N ALA A 208 9.00 15.80 30.87
CA ALA A 208 9.28 15.27 32.21
C ALA A 208 10.66 15.73 32.72
N ARG A 209 11.68 15.72 31.86
CA ARG A 209 13.01 16.25 32.17
C ARG A 209 12.98 17.74 32.49
N GLY A 210 12.22 18.53 31.73
CA GLY A 210 12.00 19.95 31.99
C GLY A 210 11.37 20.21 33.36
N THR A 211 10.26 19.53 33.66
CA THR A 211 9.58 19.61 34.97
C THR A 211 10.53 19.23 36.10
N LYS A 212 11.36 18.19 35.92
CA LYS A 212 12.31 17.77 36.96
C LYS A 212 13.41 18.81 37.22
N ILE A 213 13.85 19.53 36.18
CA ILE A 213 14.80 20.64 36.34
C ILE A 213 14.16 21.79 37.13
N GLU A 214 12.88 22.07 36.89
CA GLU A 214 12.13 23.09 37.65
C GLU A 214 11.96 22.67 39.12
N GLU A 215 11.59 21.42 39.39
CA GLU A 215 11.53 20.89 40.77
C GLU A 215 12.88 21.01 41.49
N PHE A 216 13.98 20.69 40.80
CA PHE A 216 15.32 20.83 41.36
C PHE A 216 15.68 22.30 41.66
N ASP A 217 15.31 23.23 40.78
CA ASP A 217 15.48 24.68 41.00
C ASP A 217 14.70 25.14 42.26
N THR A 218 13.46 24.67 42.42
CA THR A 218 12.66 24.94 43.63
C THR A 218 13.33 24.36 44.89
N GLN A 219 13.84 23.13 44.85
CA GLN A 219 14.55 22.52 45.98
C GLN A 219 15.80 23.31 46.40
N LEU A 220 16.54 23.87 45.44
CA LEU A 220 17.69 24.74 45.73
C LEU A 220 17.26 26.03 46.41
N GLN A 221 16.19 26.67 45.92
CA GLN A 221 15.66 27.90 46.51
C GLN A 221 15.12 27.68 47.93
N GLU A 222 14.39 26.59 48.15
CA GLU A 222 13.90 26.22 49.49
C GLU A 222 15.03 25.94 50.48
N LEU A 223 16.10 25.27 50.04
CA LEU A 223 17.27 25.00 50.87
C LEU A 223 18.00 26.30 51.28
N GLU A 224 18.13 27.26 50.36
CA GLU A 224 18.73 28.56 50.67
C GLU A 224 17.82 29.41 51.57
N LEU A 225 16.49 29.38 51.38
CA LEU A 225 15.54 30.02 52.29
C LEU A 225 15.60 29.43 53.70
N PHE A 226 15.71 28.10 53.81
CA PHE A 226 15.89 27.40 55.09
C PHE A 226 17.19 27.82 55.76
N ARG A 227 18.31 27.84 55.02
CA ARG A 227 19.62 28.26 55.52
C ARG A 227 19.57 29.69 56.07
N LYS A 228 18.94 30.61 55.33
CA LYS A 228 18.81 32.01 55.75
C LYS A 228 17.99 32.15 57.03
N ARG A 229 16.85 31.47 57.14
CA ARG A 229 15.99 31.51 58.35
C ARG A 229 16.73 30.98 59.58
N GLN A 230 17.34 29.80 59.46
CA GLN A 230 18.07 29.19 60.57
C GLN A 230 19.28 30.03 61.01
N ALA A 231 20.03 30.60 60.06
CA ALA A 231 21.14 31.48 60.39
C ALA A 231 20.68 32.75 61.12
N LEU A 232 19.53 33.32 60.74
CA LEU A 232 18.92 34.44 61.47
C LEU A 232 18.52 34.03 62.88
N ASP A 233 17.86 32.89 63.06
CA ASP A 233 17.47 32.38 64.38
C ASP A 233 18.69 32.18 65.30
N ARG A 234 19.78 31.61 64.77
CA ARG A 234 21.05 31.44 65.51
C ARG A 234 21.70 32.78 65.89
N LEU A 235 21.68 33.76 64.98
CA LEU A 235 22.17 35.11 65.26
C LEU A 235 21.32 35.82 66.32
N THR A 236 19.99 35.64 66.31
CA THR A 236 19.09 36.19 67.35
C THR A 236 19.35 35.57 68.72
N VAL A 237 19.59 34.26 68.80
CA VAL A 237 19.98 33.59 70.05
C VAL A 237 21.32 34.11 70.58
N MET A 238 22.28 34.34 69.68
CA MET A 238 23.57 34.96 70.04
C MET A 238 23.38 36.37 70.59
N VAL A 239 22.58 37.22 69.93
CA VAL A 239 22.28 38.60 70.39
C VAL A 239 21.72 38.57 71.82
N ASN A 240 20.74 37.71 72.08
CA ASN A 240 20.11 37.59 73.39
C ASN A 240 21.10 37.13 74.46
N SER A 241 21.99 36.18 74.12
CA SER A 241 22.99 35.62 75.04
C SER A 241 24.12 36.62 75.34
N CYS A 242 24.62 37.34 74.33
CA CYS A 242 25.61 38.40 74.49
C CYS A 242 25.05 39.58 75.30
N THR A 243 23.77 39.93 75.08
CA THR A 243 23.08 40.96 75.86
C THR A 243 22.90 40.54 77.32
N ALA A 244 22.56 39.28 77.58
CA ALA A 244 22.43 38.73 78.93
C ALA A 244 23.78 38.61 79.67
N ALA A 245 24.89 38.37 78.96
CA ALA A 245 26.23 38.35 79.54
C ALA A 245 26.68 39.75 80.03
N ALA A 246 26.14 40.83 79.44
CA ALA A 246 26.41 42.23 79.79
C ALA A 246 27.93 42.54 79.92
N HIS A 247 28.72 41.95 79.02
CA HIS A 247 30.17 42.15 78.90
C HIS A 247 30.50 43.36 77.99
N CYS A 248 29.82 43.45 76.85
CA CYS A 248 29.99 44.50 75.85
C CYS A 248 28.76 45.41 75.80
N SER A 249 28.92 46.61 75.23
CA SER A 249 27.79 47.52 75.01
C SER A 249 26.86 46.99 73.91
N PRO A 250 25.55 47.33 73.94
CA PRO A 250 24.61 46.93 72.88
C PRO A 250 25.11 47.26 71.47
N GLY A 251 25.73 48.43 71.27
CA GLY A 251 26.30 48.84 69.98
C GLY A 251 27.51 48.01 69.51
N GLU A 252 28.25 47.39 70.43
CA GLU A 252 29.33 46.45 70.07
C GLU A 252 28.78 45.08 69.69
N VAL A 253 27.73 44.61 70.38
CA VAL A 253 27.01 43.38 70.01
C VAL A 253 26.35 43.53 68.64
N GLU A 254 25.74 44.69 68.34
CA GLU A 254 25.20 45.02 67.02
C GLU A 254 26.26 44.95 65.92
N ARG A 255 27.47 45.51 66.14
CA ARG A 255 28.57 45.43 65.17
C ARG A 255 29.03 44.01 64.91
N ILE A 256 29.09 43.16 65.94
CA ILE A 256 29.44 41.73 65.79
C ILE A 256 28.38 41.02 64.96
N VAL A 257 27.10 41.28 65.23
CA VAL A 257 25.97 40.71 64.48
C VAL A 257 25.94 41.20 63.04
N ASP A 258 26.22 42.47 62.78
CA ASP A 258 26.34 43.04 61.44
C ASP A 258 27.47 42.36 60.67
N GLN A 259 28.63 42.14 61.29
CA GLN A 259 29.75 41.46 60.65
C GLN A 259 29.41 39.99 60.31
N LYS A 260 28.79 39.27 61.24
CA LYS A 260 28.41 37.86 61.05
C LYS A 260 27.26 37.70 60.06
N SER A 261 26.24 38.55 60.14
CA SER A 261 25.13 38.58 59.19
C SER A 261 25.59 38.97 57.80
N HIS A 262 26.57 39.87 57.66
CA HIS A 262 27.19 40.19 56.37
C HIS A 262 27.82 38.94 55.74
N VAL A 263 28.60 38.15 56.48
CA VAL A 263 29.20 36.90 55.98
C VAL A 263 28.13 35.90 55.51
N VAL A 264 27.10 35.67 56.33
CA VAL A 264 25.97 34.78 55.98
C VAL A 264 25.24 35.28 54.73
N ASN A 265 24.99 36.59 54.64
CA ASN A 265 24.30 37.20 53.49
C ASN A 265 25.14 37.11 52.21
N THR A 266 26.45 37.37 52.28
CA THR A 266 27.36 37.22 51.14
C THR A 266 27.34 35.78 50.63
N LEU A 267 27.46 34.80 51.53
CA LEU A 267 27.41 33.38 51.16
C LEU A 267 26.06 32.97 50.57
N SER A 268 24.94 33.45 51.12
CA SER A 268 23.60 33.16 50.58
C SER A 268 23.40 33.76 49.19
N LEU A 269 23.88 34.99 48.94
CA LEU A 269 23.83 35.60 47.61
C LEU A 269 24.68 34.85 46.60
N GLU A 270 25.90 34.44 46.99
CA GLU A 270 26.77 33.65 46.11
C GLU A 270 26.16 32.27 45.78
N ASN A 271 25.57 31.60 46.76
CA ASN A 271 24.92 30.30 46.56
C ASN A 271 23.65 30.42 45.72
N SER A 272 22.83 31.44 45.95
CA SER A 272 21.64 31.72 45.13
C SER A 272 22.03 32.01 43.68
N ARG A 273 23.10 32.80 43.46
CA ARG A 273 23.66 33.04 42.14
C ARG A 273 24.14 31.74 41.48
N LYS A 274 24.93 30.92 42.17
CA LYS A 274 25.43 29.63 41.66
C LYS A 274 24.27 28.66 41.35
N GLY A 275 23.24 28.64 42.18
CA GLY A 275 22.02 27.86 41.94
C GLY A 275 21.29 28.31 40.68
N SER A 276 21.09 29.61 40.50
CA SER A 276 20.50 30.18 39.29
C SER A 276 21.34 29.91 38.03
N GLU A 277 22.66 30.03 38.11
CA GLU A 277 23.58 29.69 37.01
C GLU A 277 23.49 28.19 36.65
N LEU A 278 23.39 27.30 37.65
CA LEU A 278 23.22 25.86 37.44
C LEU A 278 21.87 25.55 36.78
N SER A 279 20.77 26.11 37.28
CA SER A 279 19.43 25.95 36.71
C SER A 279 19.37 26.44 35.27
N THR A 280 20.04 27.56 34.96
CA THR A 280 20.15 28.08 33.59
C THR A 280 20.90 27.10 32.69
N LYS A 281 22.06 26.60 33.13
CA LYS A 281 22.85 25.60 32.38
C LYS A 281 22.06 24.31 32.14
N LEU A 282 21.31 23.83 33.13
CA LEU A 282 20.48 22.63 33.00
C LEU A 282 19.34 22.84 31.98
N ARG A 283 18.71 24.02 31.98
CA ARG A 283 17.68 24.38 30.98
C ARG A 283 18.28 24.47 29.57
N GLU A 284 19.44 25.10 29.42
CA GLU A 284 20.17 25.16 28.13
C GLU A 284 20.54 23.77 27.62
N GLN A 285 21.08 22.91 28.50
CA GLN A 285 21.39 21.53 28.16
C GLN A 285 20.14 20.72 27.79
N ASN A 286 19.02 20.91 28.49
CA ASN A 286 17.75 20.26 28.16
C ASN A 286 17.26 20.68 26.76
N MET A 287 17.35 21.97 26.45
CA MET A 287 16.99 22.48 25.12
C MET A 287 17.90 21.90 24.03
N GLU A 288 19.21 21.85 24.26
CA GLU A 288 20.15 21.30 23.28
C GLU A 288 19.97 19.79 23.08
N ASN A 289 19.75 19.04 24.16
CA ASN A 289 19.42 17.62 24.09
C ASN A 289 18.10 17.39 23.35
N SER A 290 17.07 18.18 23.63
CA SER A 290 15.79 18.14 22.90
C SER A 290 15.98 18.34 21.40
N LYS A 291 16.76 19.35 20.99
CA LYS A 291 17.11 19.57 19.58
C LYS A 291 17.84 18.37 18.97
N LYS A 292 18.82 17.80 19.69
CA LYS A 292 19.58 16.63 19.25
C LYS A 292 18.67 15.42 19.06
N HIS A 293 17.79 15.13 20.02
CA HIS A 293 16.84 14.02 19.96
C HIS A 293 15.84 14.19 18.82
N ARG A 294 15.26 15.39 18.66
CA ARG A 294 14.37 15.69 17.54
C ARG A 294 15.08 15.51 16.20
N ARG A 295 16.32 16.00 16.05
CA ARG A 295 17.11 15.81 14.82
C ARG A 295 17.31 14.33 14.50
N ARG A 296 17.73 13.52 15.49
CA ARG A 296 17.89 12.06 15.33
C ARG A 296 16.58 11.39 14.92
N TRP A 297 15.46 11.78 15.55
CA TRP A 297 14.14 11.28 15.16
C TRP A 297 13.78 11.68 13.71
N TYR A 298 14.00 12.93 13.31
CA TYR A 298 13.77 13.37 11.92
C TYR A 298 14.62 12.60 10.91
N GLU A 299 15.90 12.36 11.20
CA GLU A 299 16.77 11.53 10.37
C GLU A 299 16.25 10.09 10.28
N GLY A 300 15.81 9.52 11.41
CA GLY A 300 15.16 8.21 11.46
C GLY A 300 13.86 8.16 10.67
N LEU A 301 13.02 9.18 10.75
CA LEU A 301 11.78 9.31 9.98
C LEU A 301 12.08 9.33 8.48
N LEU A 302 13.09 10.08 8.04
CA LEU A 302 13.49 10.10 6.63
C LEU A 302 13.95 8.72 6.17
N ARG A 303 14.75 8.00 6.97
CA ARG A 303 15.15 6.62 6.66
C ARG A 303 13.95 5.68 6.58
N TRP A 304 13.02 5.76 7.53
CA TRP A 304 11.79 4.99 7.52
C TRP A 304 10.96 5.26 6.26
N LYS A 305 10.77 6.54 5.87
CA LYS A 305 10.08 6.92 4.64
C LYS A 305 10.72 6.30 3.39
N ARG A 306 12.05 6.32 3.30
CA ARG A 306 12.79 5.69 2.18
C ARG A 306 12.60 4.18 2.15
N GLN A 307 12.79 3.51 3.28
CA GLN A 307 12.62 2.06 3.35
C GLN A 307 11.18 1.63 3.05
N ARG A 308 10.19 2.40 3.53
CA ARG A 308 8.78 2.17 3.25
C ARG A 308 8.45 2.35 1.78
N HIS A 309 9.00 3.39 1.14
CA HIS A 309 8.89 3.60 -0.31
C HIS A 309 9.43 2.38 -1.08
N GLN A 310 10.67 1.97 -0.80
CA GLN A 310 11.30 0.81 -1.45
C GLN A 310 10.49 -0.47 -1.24
N THR A 311 10.06 -0.74 -0.01
CA THR A 311 9.25 -1.93 0.33
C THR A 311 7.91 -1.94 -0.42
N ALA A 312 7.24 -0.78 -0.54
CA ALA A 312 5.97 -0.67 -1.27
C ALA A 312 6.16 -0.95 -2.77
N VAL A 313 7.19 -0.36 -3.39
CA VAL A 313 7.56 -0.60 -4.80
C VAL A 313 7.90 -2.07 -5.03
N GLU A 314 8.79 -2.65 -4.21
CA GLU A 314 9.17 -4.07 -4.30
C GLU A 314 7.97 -5.01 -4.14
N THR A 315 7.06 -4.71 -3.23
CA THR A 315 5.85 -5.50 -3.01
C THR A 315 4.98 -5.52 -4.26
N VAL A 316 4.81 -4.37 -4.91
CA VAL A 316 4.06 -4.27 -6.17
C VAL A 316 4.77 -4.98 -7.30
N LEU A 317 6.08 -4.76 -7.49
CA LEU A 317 6.85 -5.47 -8.52
C LEU A 317 6.78 -6.99 -8.34
N ARG A 318 6.94 -7.49 -7.11
CA ARG A 318 6.80 -8.91 -6.79
C ARG A 318 5.38 -9.42 -7.07
N ARG A 319 4.36 -8.61 -6.84
CA ARG A 319 2.96 -8.95 -7.14
C ARG A 319 2.71 -9.00 -8.65
N ILE A 320 3.30 -8.09 -9.44
CA ILE A 320 3.26 -8.13 -10.93
C ILE A 320 3.87 -9.44 -11.44
N GLU A 321 4.98 -9.88 -10.86
CA GLU A 321 5.65 -11.14 -11.24
C GLU A 321 4.95 -12.40 -10.71
N SER A 322 3.95 -12.24 -9.85
CA SER A 322 3.24 -13.36 -9.24
C SER A 322 2.25 -14.04 -10.19
N ARG A 323 1.67 -15.15 -9.71
CA ARG A 323 0.60 -15.89 -10.42
C ARG A 323 -0.67 -15.08 -10.62
N GLU A 324 -0.82 -13.94 -9.97
CA GLU A 324 -1.99 -13.07 -10.19
C GLU A 324 -2.04 -12.53 -11.62
N PHE A 325 -0.90 -12.16 -12.20
CA PHE A 325 -0.84 -11.54 -13.53
C PHE A 325 -0.13 -12.42 -14.58
N ARG A 326 1.03 -13.02 -14.25
CA ARG A 326 1.81 -13.82 -15.23
C ARG A 326 1.34 -15.26 -15.39
N GLY A 327 0.50 -15.76 -14.48
CA GLY A 327 0.06 -17.15 -14.44
C GLY A 327 -1.35 -17.28 -13.86
N CYS A 328 -2.24 -16.39 -14.31
CA CYS A 328 -3.61 -16.28 -13.83
C CYS A 328 -4.32 -17.64 -13.93
N PRO A 329 -4.77 -18.23 -12.80
CA PRO A 329 -5.44 -19.52 -12.79
C PRO A 329 -6.68 -19.57 -13.69
N GLU A 330 -7.40 -18.46 -13.78
CA GLU A 330 -8.58 -18.30 -14.62
C GLU A 330 -8.22 -18.42 -16.11
N LEU A 331 -7.11 -17.80 -16.54
CA LEU A 331 -6.60 -17.93 -17.91
C LEU A 331 -6.22 -19.38 -18.23
N ILE A 332 -5.52 -20.05 -17.31
CA ILE A 332 -5.11 -21.46 -17.48
C ILE A 332 -6.33 -22.36 -17.60
N SER A 333 -7.34 -22.14 -16.75
CA SER A 333 -8.61 -22.88 -16.78
C SER A 333 -9.36 -22.67 -18.10
N LEU A 334 -9.38 -21.44 -18.61
CA LEU A 334 -10.04 -21.10 -19.86
C LEU A 334 -9.35 -21.77 -21.07
N LEU A 335 -8.01 -21.69 -21.13
CA LEU A 335 -7.22 -22.39 -22.16
C LEU A 335 -7.40 -23.91 -22.11
N ALA A 336 -7.53 -24.48 -20.91
CA ALA A 336 -7.81 -25.91 -20.75
C ALA A 336 -9.19 -26.29 -21.31
N ARG A 337 -10.22 -25.49 -21.03
CA ARG A 337 -11.58 -25.68 -21.59
C ARG A 337 -11.58 -25.62 -23.11
N ILE A 338 -10.91 -24.62 -23.68
CA ILE A 338 -10.77 -24.48 -25.14
C ILE A 338 -10.11 -25.73 -25.74
N ARG A 339 -9.02 -26.22 -25.13
CA ARG A 339 -8.34 -27.43 -25.61
C ARG A 339 -9.23 -28.67 -25.59
N VAL A 340 -10.04 -28.85 -24.54
CA VAL A 340 -10.99 -29.96 -24.45
C VAL A 340 -12.04 -29.84 -25.55
N GLN A 341 -12.63 -28.66 -25.71
CA GLN A 341 -13.65 -28.41 -26.73
C GLN A 341 -13.12 -28.66 -28.15
N GLN A 342 -11.92 -28.18 -28.48
CA GLN A 342 -11.29 -28.44 -29.77
C GLN A 342 -11.05 -29.92 -30.04
N ARG A 343 -10.70 -30.69 -29.01
CA ARG A 343 -10.55 -32.14 -29.12
C ARG A 343 -11.88 -32.84 -29.38
N ASP A 344 -12.92 -32.44 -28.66
CA ASP A 344 -14.26 -33.03 -28.80
C ASP A 344 -14.83 -32.75 -30.20
N VAL A 345 -14.66 -31.54 -30.74
CA VAL A 345 -15.07 -31.20 -32.11
C VAL A 345 -14.30 -32.01 -33.14
N PHE A 346 -12.98 -32.17 -32.96
CA PHE A 346 -12.16 -33.01 -33.83
C PHE A 346 -12.65 -34.46 -33.83
N ASP A 347 -12.91 -35.03 -32.66
CA ASP A 347 -13.36 -36.42 -32.53
C ASP A 347 -14.76 -36.62 -33.14
N GLN A 348 -15.68 -35.66 -32.98
CA GLN A 348 -16.99 -35.68 -33.64
C GLN A 348 -16.88 -35.66 -35.17
N ARG A 349 -16.06 -34.76 -35.73
CA ARG A 349 -15.81 -34.68 -37.18
C ARG A 349 -15.19 -35.96 -37.73
N LYS A 350 -14.23 -36.51 -36.98
CA LYS A 350 -13.58 -37.78 -37.32
C LYS A 350 -14.58 -38.93 -37.31
N GLU A 351 -15.48 -38.99 -36.33
CA GLU A 351 -16.52 -40.02 -36.25
C GLU A 351 -17.44 -39.99 -37.47
N LEU A 352 -17.87 -38.81 -37.91
CA LEU A 352 -18.67 -38.65 -39.12
C LEU A 352 -17.93 -39.15 -40.37
N LEU A 353 -16.64 -38.85 -40.51
CA LEU A 353 -15.83 -39.41 -41.61
C LEU A 353 -15.71 -40.93 -41.51
N VAL A 354 -15.47 -41.46 -40.32
CA VAL A 354 -15.41 -42.92 -40.12
C VAL A 354 -16.72 -43.56 -40.56
N GLN A 355 -17.88 -42.98 -40.23
CA GLN A 355 -19.18 -43.47 -40.68
C GLN A 355 -19.27 -43.55 -42.21
N VAL A 356 -18.75 -42.53 -42.93
CA VAL A 356 -18.68 -42.54 -44.41
C VAL A 356 -17.83 -43.72 -44.89
N TYR A 357 -16.61 -43.89 -44.37
CA TYR A 357 -15.69 -44.94 -44.83
C TYR A 357 -16.07 -46.36 -44.39
N THR A 358 -16.82 -46.53 -43.31
CA THR A 358 -17.31 -47.85 -42.87
C THR A 358 -18.60 -48.28 -43.54
N THR A 359 -19.27 -47.38 -44.28
CA THR A 359 -20.49 -47.73 -45.00
C THR A 359 -20.16 -48.65 -46.17
N GLU A 360 -20.83 -49.80 -46.24
CA GLU A 360 -20.68 -50.73 -47.35
C GLU A 360 -21.03 -50.05 -48.68
N ILE A 361 -20.28 -50.37 -49.75
CA ILE A 361 -20.45 -49.76 -51.07
C ILE A 361 -21.91 -49.88 -51.54
N ASP A 362 -22.55 -51.03 -51.34
CA ASP A 362 -23.93 -51.25 -51.77
C ASP A 362 -24.96 -50.36 -51.05
N ALA A 363 -24.66 -50.00 -49.79
CA ALA A 363 -25.49 -49.13 -48.96
C ALA A 363 -25.14 -47.64 -49.11
N LEU A 364 -24.09 -47.32 -49.88
CA LEU A 364 -23.69 -45.95 -50.15
C LEU A 364 -24.75 -45.27 -51.04
N ASN A 365 -25.33 -44.18 -50.56
CA ASN A 365 -26.28 -43.36 -51.30
C ASN A 365 -26.03 -41.88 -51.04
N SER A 366 -26.38 -41.06 -52.02
CA SER A 366 -26.11 -39.61 -52.02
C SER A 366 -26.90 -38.87 -50.94
N ASN A 367 -28.14 -39.30 -50.66
CA ASN A 367 -28.99 -38.69 -49.64
C ASN A 367 -28.43 -38.83 -48.23
N ARG A 368 -27.90 -40.00 -47.86
CA ARG A 368 -27.28 -40.25 -46.56
C ARG A 368 -26.02 -39.40 -46.37
N LEU A 369 -25.19 -39.29 -47.40
CA LEU A 369 -23.97 -38.50 -47.35
C LEU A 369 -24.25 -36.99 -47.29
N ARG A 370 -25.34 -36.51 -47.90
CA ARG A 370 -25.84 -35.15 -47.68
C ARG A 370 -26.29 -34.92 -46.24
N GLY A 371 -26.95 -35.89 -45.62
CA GLY A 371 -27.27 -35.81 -44.19
C GLY A 371 -26.03 -35.74 -43.29
N ILE A 372 -24.94 -36.39 -43.67
CA ILE A 372 -23.64 -36.25 -42.98
C ILE A 372 -23.04 -34.86 -43.23
N GLU A 373 -23.14 -34.33 -44.45
CA GLU A 373 -22.73 -32.96 -44.79
C GLU A 373 -23.44 -31.91 -43.91
N GLU A 374 -24.75 -32.04 -43.75
CA GLU A 374 -25.56 -31.18 -42.88
C GLU A 374 -25.08 -31.24 -41.42
N GLN A 375 -24.71 -32.43 -40.92
CA GLN A 375 -24.17 -32.60 -39.57
C GLN A 375 -22.77 -31.96 -39.43
N ILE A 376 -21.91 -32.09 -40.44
CA ILE A 376 -20.58 -31.45 -40.46
C ILE A 376 -20.72 -29.92 -40.38
N THR A 377 -21.66 -29.36 -41.14
CA THR A 377 -21.95 -27.91 -41.13
C THR A 377 -22.54 -27.47 -39.80
N ALA A 378 -23.49 -28.22 -39.23
CA ALA A 378 -24.06 -27.91 -37.92
C ALA A 378 -23.01 -27.93 -36.79
N ILE A 379 -22.05 -28.87 -36.83
CA ILE A 379 -20.91 -28.88 -35.89
C ILE A 379 -20.06 -27.62 -36.06
N ASN A 380 -19.82 -27.19 -37.30
CA ASN A 380 -19.03 -25.98 -37.59
C ASN A 380 -19.70 -24.72 -37.03
N ASP A 381 -20.99 -24.53 -37.32
CA ASP A 381 -21.75 -23.36 -36.85
C ASP A 381 -21.73 -23.26 -35.32
N ARG A 382 -21.98 -24.39 -34.64
CA ARG A 382 -21.91 -24.48 -33.18
C ARG A 382 -20.49 -24.19 -32.65
N THR A 383 -19.46 -24.72 -33.31
CA THR A 383 -18.06 -24.51 -32.91
C THR A 383 -17.65 -23.05 -33.05
N SER A 384 -18.13 -22.37 -34.10
CA SER A 384 -17.92 -20.93 -34.28
C SER A 384 -18.54 -20.13 -33.14
N GLU A 385 -19.80 -20.39 -32.78
CA GLU A 385 -20.48 -19.72 -31.67
C GLU A 385 -19.76 -19.97 -30.31
N GLU A 386 -19.33 -21.21 -30.06
CA GLU A 386 -18.58 -21.55 -28.84
C GLU A 386 -17.21 -20.85 -28.81
N THR A 387 -16.53 -20.74 -29.96
CA THR A 387 -15.25 -20.03 -30.09
C THR A 387 -15.43 -18.54 -29.80
N ASP A 388 -16.46 -17.90 -30.35
CA ASP A 388 -16.77 -16.50 -30.08
C ASP A 388 -17.04 -16.27 -28.58
N ASN A 389 -17.78 -17.17 -27.92
CA ASN A 389 -18.02 -17.10 -26.48
C ASN A 389 -16.70 -17.18 -25.68
N PHE A 390 -15.78 -18.07 -26.05
CA PHE A 390 -14.46 -18.14 -25.41
C PHE A 390 -13.63 -16.88 -25.62
N LEU A 391 -13.69 -16.25 -26.80
CA LEU A 391 -13.00 -14.99 -27.07
C LEU A 391 -13.58 -13.83 -26.25
N VAL A 392 -14.89 -13.82 -26.02
CA VAL A 392 -15.54 -12.88 -25.09
C VAL A 392 -15.05 -13.10 -23.66
N GLU A 393 -15.07 -14.34 -23.16
CA GLU A 393 -14.56 -14.66 -21.81
C GLU A 393 -13.09 -14.25 -21.62
N LEU A 394 -12.25 -14.45 -22.64
CA LEU A 394 -10.84 -14.02 -22.63
C LEU A 394 -10.69 -12.50 -22.54
N LYS A 395 -11.53 -11.76 -23.27
CA LYS A 395 -11.55 -10.30 -23.24
C LYS A 395 -11.99 -9.78 -21.88
N GLU A 396 -13.05 -10.34 -21.31
CA GLU A 396 -13.52 -9.97 -19.96
C GLU A 396 -12.45 -10.23 -18.89
N LEU A 397 -11.71 -11.34 -19.02
CA LEU A 397 -10.59 -11.64 -18.13
C LEU A 397 -9.47 -10.62 -18.28
N LYS A 398 -9.10 -10.25 -19.52
CA LYS A 398 -8.11 -9.18 -19.79
C LYS A 398 -8.54 -7.87 -19.13
N ASP A 399 -9.78 -7.44 -19.35
CA ASP A 399 -10.32 -6.18 -18.81
C ASP A 399 -10.34 -6.21 -17.28
N THR A 400 -10.66 -7.35 -16.68
CA THR A 400 -10.61 -7.55 -15.22
C THR A 400 -9.19 -7.43 -14.68
N LEU A 401 -8.20 -8.01 -15.37
CA LEU A 401 -6.79 -7.91 -14.98
C LEU A 401 -6.27 -6.47 -15.13
N GLN A 402 -6.68 -5.77 -16.20
CA GLN A 402 -6.36 -4.36 -16.39
C GLN A 402 -6.96 -3.49 -15.28
N TYR A 403 -8.22 -3.71 -14.91
CA TYR A 403 -8.84 -2.98 -13.80
C TYR A 403 -8.11 -3.22 -12.47
N LYS A 404 -7.78 -4.48 -12.17
CA LYS A 404 -7.01 -4.84 -10.97
C LYS A 404 -5.62 -4.20 -10.96
N SER A 405 -4.96 -4.15 -12.12
CA SER A 405 -3.62 -3.57 -12.23
C SER A 405 -3.64 -2.05 -12.03
N GLU A 406 -4.57 -1.34 -12.66
CA GLU A 406 -4.76 0.09 -12.48
C GLU A 406 -5.11 0.43 -11.02
N GLY A 407 -5.99 -0.35 -10.39
CA GLY A 407 -6.32 -0.22 -8.96
C GLY A 407 -5.09 -0.36 -8.06
N MET A 408 -4.26 -1.37 -8.30
CA MET A 408 -3.02 -1.60 -7.56
C MET A 408 -2.01 -0.47 -7.76
N LEU A 409 -1.80 0.00 -8.99
CA LEU A 409 -0.88 1.10 -9.29
C LEU A 409 -1.37 2.42 -8.68
N ASN A 410 -2.67 2.67 -8.66
CA ASN A 410 -3.25 3.84 -8.00
C ASN A 410 -3.10 3.76 -6.48
N GLN A 411 -3.29 2.59 -5.88
CA GLN A 411 -3.04 2.38 -4.45
C GLN A 411 -1.57 2.66 -4.10
N LEU A 412 -0.63 2.17 -4.94
CA LEU A 412 0.78 2.48 -4.78
C LEU A 412 1.04 3.98 -4.87
N ARG A 413 0.45 4.67 -5.85
CA ARG A 413 0.60 6.14 -5.98
C ARG A 413 0.15 6.85 -4.70
N THR A 414 -1.03 6.55 -4.20
CA THR A 414 -1.55 7.15 -2.95
C THR A 414 -0.63 6.86 -1.77
N GLU A 415 -0.13 5.63 -1.66
CA GLU A 415 0.78 5.25 -0.59
C GLU A 415 2.13 6.00 -0.67
N LEU A 416 2.72 6.10 -1.87
CA LEU A 416 3.98 6.81 -2.08
C LEU A 416 3.85 8.34 -1.92
N GLU A 417 2.72 8.92 -2.33
CA GLU A 417 2.39 10.34 -2.12
C GLU A 417 2.23 10.66 -0.64
N MET A 418 1.60 9.78 0.13
CA MET A 418 1.42 9.93 1.57
C MET A 418 2.76 9.97 2.32
N TYR A 419 3.72 9.11 1.95
CA TYR A 419 5.02 9.09 2.61
C TYR A 419 5.96 10.23 2.16
N ASP A 420 5.81 10.74 0.93
CA ASP A 420 6.59 11.85 0.37
C ASP A 420 8.11 11.66 0.46
N ALA A 421 8.58 10.47 0.07
CA ALA A 421 10.01 10.12 0.06
C ALA A 421 10.73 10.62 -1.21
N ARG A 422 10.75 11.95 -1.42
CA ARG A 422 11.24 12.57 -2.68
C ARG A 422 12.66 12.19 -3.10
N THR A 423 13.53 11.85 -2.13
CA THR A 423 14.90 11.41 -2.44
C THR A 423 14.94 10.10 -3.20
N GLU A 424 13.90 9.27 -3.07
CA GLU A 424 13.79 7.98 -3.79
C GLU A 424 13.16 8.15 -5.17
N TRP A 425 12.61 9.32 -5.49
CA TRP A 425 11.97 9.55 -6.81
C TRP A 425 13.00 9.78 -7.92
N GLY A 426 14.30 9.88 -7.60
CA GLY A 426 15.36 10.06 -8.59
C GLY A 426 15.13 11.32 -9.45
N ASP A 427 15.11 11.13 -10.78
CA ASP A 427 14.90 12.18 -11.76
C ASP A 427 13.40 12.51 -12.00
N HIS A 428 12.48 11.86 -11.28
CA HIS A 428 11.04 12.04 -11.45
C HIS A 428 10.50 13.22 -10.63
N GLU A 429 9.78 14.12 -11.29
CA GLU A 429 9.15 15.29 -10.64
C GLU A 429 7.97 14.92 -9.73
N SER A 430 7.36 13.75 -9.93
CA SER A 430 6.20 13.29 -9.17
C SER A 430 6.15 11.78 -9.04
N VAL A 431 5.45 11.29 -8.00
CA VAL A 431 5.11 9.86 -7.83
C VAL A 431 4.41 9.31 -9.08
N LYS A 432 3.53 10.11 -9.69
CA LYS A 432 2.86 9.72 -10.93
C LYS A 432 3.87 9.40 -12.03
N SER A 433 4.86 10.27 -12.24
CA SER A 433 5.92 10.05 -13.24
C SER A 433 6.76 8.81 -12.91
N LEU A 434 7.15 8.62 -11.65
CA LEU A 434 7.88 7.43 -11.22
C LEU A 434 7.09 6.13 -11.53
N VAL A 435 5.83 6.09 -11.13
CA VAL A 435 4.98 4.90 -11.36
C VAL A 435 4.75 4.68 -12.86
N GLU A 436 4.59 5.73 -13.66
CA GLU A 436 4.38 5.63 -15.12
C GLU A 436 5.63 5.21 -15.87
N SER A 437 6.81 5.65 -15.44
CA SER A 437 8.07 5.39 -16.12
C SER A 437 8.71 4.07 -15.69
N ASP A 438 8.69 3.75 -14.40
CA ASP A 438 9.51 2.66 -13.86
C ASP A 438 8.70 1.41 -13.55
N ILE A 439 7.43 1.55 -13.15
CA ILE A 439 6.63 0.41 -12.65
C ILE A 439 5.60 -0.03 -13.68
N LYS A 440 4.88 0.92 -14.29
CA LYS A 440 3.83 0.65 -15.27
C LYS A 440 4.34 -0.17 -16.47
N PRO A 441 5.55 0.04 -17.03
CA PRO A 441 6.01 -0.79 -18.13
C PRO A 441 6.11 -2.29 -17.80
N HIS A 442 6.41 -2.66 -16.55
CA HIS A 442 6.41 -4.07 -16.14
C HIS A 442 5.01 -4.68 -16.19
N MET A 443 4.00 -3.92 -15.79
CA MET A 443 2.60 -4.32 -15.87
C MET A 443 2.11 -4.35 -17.31
N ASP A 444 2.39 -3.31 -18.08
CA ASP A 444 2.02 -3.22 -19.50
C ASP A 444 2.63 -4.37 -20.30
N ASN A 445 3.88 -4.77 -20.02
CA ASN A 445 4.48 -5.96 -20.62
C ASN A 445 3.69 -7.25 -20.33
N CYS A 446 3.16 -7.40 -19.11
CA CYS A 446 2.35 -8.56 -18.77
C CYS A 446 0.98 -8.53 -19.48
N LEU A 447 0.33 -7.38 -19.53
CA LEU A 447 -0.97 -7.22 -20.20
C LEU A 447 -0.84 -7.37 -21.72
N ASN A 448 0.22 -6.82 -22.31
CA ASN A 448 0.52 -6.95 -23.75
C ASN A 448 0.80 -8.41 -24.12
N TRP A 449 1.45 -9.18 -23.25
CA TRP A 449 1.63 -10.61 -23.45
C TRP A 449 0.28 -11.35 -23.48
N ILE A 450 -0.64 -11.04 -22.56
CA ILE A 450 -1.99 -11.63 -22.56
C ILE A 450 -2.74 -11.23 -23.83
N GLU A 451 -2.65 -9.98 -24.26
CA GLU A 451 -3.28 -9.51 -25.49
C GLU A 451 -2.74 -10.23 -26.73
N THR A 452 -1.42 -10.39 -26.81
CA THR A 452 -0.77 -11.13 -27.90
C THR A 452 -1.23 -12.59 -27.90
N LEU A 453 -1.29 -13.22 -26.73
CA LEU A 453 -1.79 -14.59 -26.57
C LEU A 453 -3.24 -14.72 -27.03
N CYS A 454 -4.12 -13.77 -26.69
CA CYS A 454 -5.51 -13.78 -27.13
C CYS A 454 -5.64 -13.67 -28.66
N LEU A 455 -4.85 -12.80 -29.29
CA LEU A 455 -4.83 -12.64 -30.74
C LEU A 455 -4.30 -13.89 -31.46
N GLU A 456 -3.20 -14.45 -30.96
CA GLU A 456 -2.64 -15.70 -31.49
C GLU A 456 -3.61 -16.86 -31.35
N LEU A 457 -4.27 -16.99 -30.19
CA LEU A 457 -5.25 -18.03 -29.94
C LEU A 457 -6.45 -17.91 -30.86
N ALA A 458 -7.00 -16.71 -31.05
CA ALA A 458 -8.11 -16.48 -31.98
C ALA A 458 -7.75 -16.93 -33.41
N ASN A 459 -6.56 -16.54 -33.87
CA ASN A 459 -6.08 -16.91 -35.21
C ASN A 459 -5.87 -18.43 -35.34
N VAL A 460 -5.28 -19.08 -34.33
CA VAL A 460 -5.05 -20.53 -34.32
C VAL A 460 -6.38 -21.28 -34.31
N LEU A 461 -7.35 -20.88 -33.49
CA LEU A 461 -8.66 -21.51 -33.41
C LEU A 461 -9.40 -21.39 -34.75
N GLN A 462 -9.45 -20.19 -35.31
CA GLN A 462 -10.08 -19.95 -36.61
C GLN A 462 -9.41 -20.79 -37.72
N THR A 463 -8.08 -20.75 -37.81
CA THR A 463 -7.34 -21.48 -38.86
C THR A 463 -7.54 -23.00 -38.73
N LEU A 464 -7.47 -23.54 -37.52
CA LEU A 464 -7.66 -24.97 -37.28
C LEU A 464 -9.09 -25.40 -37.63
N ASP A 465 -10.08 -24.59 -37.25
CA ASP A 465 -11.48 -24.91 -37.48
C ASP A 465 -11.83 -24.88 -38.97
N GLU A 466 -11.45 -23.81 -39.67
CA GLU A 466 -11.63 -23.67 -41.13
C GLU A 466 -10.96 -24.82 -41.88
N TRP A 467 -9.71 -25.15 -41.53
CA TRP A 467 -8.96 -26.22 -42.17
C TRP A 467 -9.61 -27.59 -41.93
N ALA A 468 -10.00 -27.89 -40.70
CA ALA A 468 -10.62 -29.17 -40.34
C ALA A 468 -12.00 -29.32 -41.00
N HIS A 469 -12.84 -28.28 -40.97
CA HIS A 469 -14.14 -28.27 -41.64
C HIS A 469 -13.99 -28.49 -43.15
N HIS A 470 -13.13 -27.72 -43.81
CA HIS A 470 -12.90 -27.83 -45.26
C HIS A 470 -12.35 -29.22 -45.65
N THR A 471 -11.45 -29.78 -44.85
CA THR A 471 -10.91 -31.13 -45.11
C THR A 471 -12.00 -32.19 -45.04
N VAL A 472 -12.82 -32.15 -43.98
CA VAL A 472 -13.91 -33.10 -43.76
C VAL A 472 -14.97 -32.98 -44.87
N LEU A 473 -15.33 -31.74 -45.24
CA LEU A 473 -16.31 -31.46 -46.28
C LEU A 473 -15.81 -31.92 -47.66
N ASN A 474 -14.52 -31.76 -47.98
CA ASN A 474 -13.94 -32.27 -49.22
C ASN A 474 -13.95 -33.81 -49.30
N LEU A 475 -13.63 -34.49 -48.21
CA LEU A 475 -13.70 -35.95 -48.15
C LEU A 475 -15.14 -36.44 -48.30
N ASN A 476 -16.11 -35.76 -47.66
CA ASN A 476 -17.52 -36.09 -47.83
C ASN A 476 -18.02 -35.80 -49.27
N THR A 477 -17.60 -34.69 -49.87
CA THR A 477 -17.92 -34.35 -51.27
C THR A 477 -17.40 -35.42 -52.24
N PHE A 478 -16.19 -35.94 -52.00
CA PHE A 478 -15.65 -37.05 -52.76
C PHE A 478 -16.52 -38.32 -52.61
N ALA A 479 -16.95 -38.63 -51.39
CA ALA A 479 -17.87 -39.75 -51.15
C ALA A 479 -19.23 -39.55 -51.84
N ILE A 480 -19.79 -38.33 -51.81
CA ILE A 480 -21.05 -38.00 -52.51
C ILE A 480 -20.91 -38.26 -54.01
N ARG A 481 -19.82 -37.80 -54.63
CA ARG A 481 -19.55 -38.06 -56.05
C ARG A 481 -19.49 -39.55 -56.35
N THR A 482 -18.80 -40.32 -55.50
CA THR A 482 -18.72 -41.78 -55.62
C THR A 482 -20.09 -42.45 -55.50
N ALA A 483 -20.92 -42.01 -54.55
CA ALA A 483 -22.28 -42.50 -54.38
C ALA A 483 -23.17 -42.20 -55.59
N THR A 484 -23.11 -40.98 -56.13
CA THR A 484 -23.89 -40.62 -57.33
C THR A 484 -23.47 -41.43 -58.55
N LEU A 485 -22.18 -41.74 -58.67
CA LEU A 485 -21.66 -42.61 -59.73
C LEU A 485 -22.21 -44.03 -59.60
N LEU A 486 -22.23 -44.58 -58.38
CA LEU A 486 -22.80 -45.88 -58.08
C LEU A 486 -24.31 -45.94 -58.32
N GLU A 487 -25.05 -44.91 -57.94
CA GLU A 487 -26.49 -44.79 -58.22
C GLU A 487 -26.76 -44.78 -59.72
N THR A 488 -25.99 -43.99 -60.49
CA THR A 488 -26.08 -43.94 -61.96
C THR A 488 -25.77 -45.29 -62.59
N PHE A 489 -24.72 -45.97 -62.12
CA PHE A 489 -24.37 -47.32 -62.57
C PHE A 489 -25.49 -48.32 -62.30
N LYS A 490 -26.05 -48.33 -61.09
CA LYS A 490 -27.19 -49.21 -60.72
C LYS A 490 -28.40 -48.95 -61.59
N GLN A 491 -28.71 -47.68 -61.88
CA GLN A 491 -29.80 -47.30 -62.78
C GLN A 491 -29.56 -47.82 -64.20
N GLN A 492 -28.39 -47.55 -64.78
CA GLN A 492 -28.05 -47.98 -66.14
C GLN A 492 -28.02 -49.52 -66.27
N LEU A 493 -27.52 -50.22 -65.25
CA LEU A 493 -27.55 -51.68 -65.21
C LEU A 493 -28.99 -52.21 -65.15
N SER A 494 -29.88 -51.55 -64.40
CA SER A 494 -31.31 -51.88 -64.38
C SER A 494 -31.98 -51.65 -65.74
N GLU A 495 -31.69 -50.52 -66.39
CA GLU A 495 -32.19 -50.20 -67.73
C GLU A 495 -31.73 -51.22 -68.78
N LEU A 496 -30.45 -51.63 -68.73
CA LEU A 496 -29.90 -52.66 -69.62
C LEU A 496 -30.61 -54.01 -69.43
N LYS A 497 -30.87 -54.41 -68.18
CA LYS A 497 -31.61 -55.64 -67.85
C LYS A 497 -33.06 -55.56 -68.30
N MET A 498 -33.74 -54.43 -68.05
CA MET A 498 -35.12 -54.22 -68.50
C MET A 498 -35.23 -54.24 -70.02
N LYS A 499 -34.28 -53.64 -70.74
CA LYS A 499 -34.26 -53.67 -72.20
C LYS A 499 -34.11 -55.09 -72.75
N GLN A 500 -33.21 -55.89 -72.18
CA GLN A 500 -33.07 -57.30 -72.58
C GLN A 500 -34.35 -58.09 -72.29
N GLN A 501 -34.93 -57.92 -71.11
CA GLN A 501 -36.17 -58.60 -70.74
C GLN A 501 -37.33 -58.19 -71.66
N GLY A 502 -37.43 -56.90 -72.01
CA GLY A 502 -38.39 -56.41 -72.99
C GLY A 502 -38.19 -57.00 -74.38
N GLU A 503 -36.94 -57.05 -74.89
CA GLU A 503 -36.63 -57.70 -76.17
C GLU A 503 -37.05 -59.20 -76.18
N ILE A 504 -36.90 -59.90 -75.06
CA ILE A 504 -37.34 -61.30 -74.90
C ILE A 504 -38.87 -61.40 -74.87
N GLU A 505 -39.54 -60.55 -74.09
CA GLU A 505 -41.01 -60.53 -73.96
C GLU A 505 -41.67 -60.18 -75.29
N ASP A 506 -41.17 -59.18 -76.02
CA ASP A 506 -41.64 -58.81 -77.34
C ASP A 506 -41.49 -59.99 -78.32
N CYS A 507 -40.34 -60.68 -78.30
CA CYS A 507 -40.12 -61.86 -79.15
C CYS A 507 -41.06 -63.03 -78.82
N ILE A 508 -41.42 -63.22 -77.55
CA ILE A 508 -42.38 -64.24 -77.13
C ILE A 508 -43.79 -63.85 -77.58
N GLN A 509 -44.19 -62.59 -77.35
CA GLN A 509 -45.51 -62.08 -77.71
C GLN A 509 -45.74 -62.13 -79.23
N ASP A 510 -44.76 -61.69 -80.02
CA ASP A 510 -44.81 -61.76 -81.48
C ASP A 510 -45.01 -63.21 -81.96
N HIS A 511 -44.34 -64.17 -81.33
CA HIS A 511 -44.49 -65.58 -81.66
C HIS A 511 -45.83 -66.16 -81.22
N ASP A 512 -46.35 -65.78 -80.06
CA ASP A 512 -47.67 -66.20 -79.59
C ASP A 512 -48.79 -65.67 -80.50
N ASP A 513 -48.68 -64.42 -80.97
CA ASP A 513 -49.60 -63.83 -81.94
C ASP A 513 -49.52 -64.55 -83.30
N GLU A 514 -48.30 -64.88 -83.74
CA GLU A 514 -48.09 -65.66 -84.96
C GLU A 514 -48.64 -67.09 -84.83
N LYS A 515 -48.45 -67.73 -83.68
CA LYS A 515 -48.99 -69.05 -83.36
C LYS A 515 -50.52 -69.02 -83.35
N ALA A 516 -51.14 -68.02 -82.72
CA ALA A 516 -52.59 -67.87 -82.71
C ALA A 516 -53.16 -67.69 -84.12
N ARG A 517 -52.50 -66.90 -84.97
CA ARG A 517 -52.86 -66.77 -86.40
C ARG A 517 -52.72 -68.09 -87.13
N ASN A 518 -51.61 -68.81 -86.93
CA ASN A 518 -51.35 -70.11 -87.55
C ASN A 518 -52.38 -71.18 -87.13
N GLU A 519 -52.74 -71.24 -85.85
CA GLU A 519 -53.78 -72.13 -85.33
C GLU A 519 -55.18 -71.77 -85.85
N GLY A 520 -55.46 -70.48 -86.04
CA GLY A 520 -56.69 -69.99 -86.67
C GLY A 520 -56.80 -70.46 -88.13
N GLU A 521 -55.73 -70.31 -88.91
CA GLU A 521 -55.69 -70.78 -90.29
C GLU A 521 -55.80 -72.32 -90.42
N MET A 522 -55.16 -73.06 -89.52
CA MET A 522 -55.29 -74.53 -89.47
C MET A 522 -56.71 -74.98 -89.14
N ARG A 523 -57.41 -74.26 -88.24
CA ARG A 523 -58.84 -74.50 -87.97
C ARG A 523 -59.70 -74.22 -89.19
N ASN A 524 -59.44 -73.12 -89.90
CA ASN A 524 -60.17 -72.81 -91.14
C ASN A 524 -59.94 -73.88 -92.22
N PHE A 525 -58.71 -74.38 -92.42
CA PHE A 525 -58.47 -75.47 -93.37
C PHE A 525 -59.18 -76.76 -92.97
N LYS A 526 -59.24 -77.06 -91.67
CA LYS A 526 -60.01 -78.20 -91.18
C LYS A 526 -61.50 -78.05 -91.47
N GLU A 527 -62.10 -76.89 -91.20
CA GLU A 527 -63.51 -76.62 -91.52
C GLU A 527 -63.77 -76.74 -93.02
N LEU A 528 -62.90 -76.16 -93.86
CA LEU A 528 -63.00 -76.28 -95.32
C LEU A 528 -62.89 -77.73 -95.82
N MET A 529 -62.07 -78.56 -95.18
CA MET A 529 -61.99 -80.00 -95.50
C MET A 529 -63.24 -80.77 -95.09
N GLU A 530 -63.86 -80.42 -93.96
CA GLU A 530 -65.10 -81.06 -93.49
C GLU A 530 -66.30 -80.76 -94.42
N ASP A 531 -66.29 -79.60 -95.07
CA ASP A 531 -67.34 -79.16 -96.01
C ASP A 531 -67.11 -79.58 -97.48
N GLU A 532 -65.92 -80.08 -97.84
CA GLU A 532 -65.56 -80.39 -99.24
C GLU A 532 -66.07 -81.78 -99.67
N VAL A 533 -66.80 -81.82 -100.80
CA VAL A 533 -67.52 -83.02 -101.26
C VAL A 533 -66.71 -83.81 -102.32
N HIS A 534 -65.73 -83.17 -102.95
CA HIS A 534 -64.93 -83.75 -104.03
C HIS A 534 -63.51 -84.12 -103.58
N ILE A 535 -63.08 -85.35 -103.88
CA ILE A 535 -61.75 -85.88 -103.53
C ILE A 535 -60.62 -84.98 -104.06
N GLU A 536 -60.76 -84.46 -105.28
CA GLU A 536 -59.76 -83.54 -105.88
C GLU A 536 -59.64 -82.21 -105.11
N GLY A 537 -60.74 -81.69 -104.55
CA GLY A 537 -60.72 -80.49 -103.69
C GLY A 537 -60.11 -80.77 -102.32
N LEU A 538 -60.37 -81.96 -101.78
CA LEU A 538 -59.80 -82.45 -100.53
C LEU A 538 -58.27 -82.60 -100.62
N ASP A 539 -57.76 -83.14 -101.74
CA ASP A 539 -56.31 -83.27 -101.99
C ASP A 539 -55.62 -81.91 -102.07
N VAL A 540 -56.27 -80.90 -102.66
CA VAL A 540 -55.73 -79.52 -102.71
C VAL A 540 -55.72 -78.89 -101.32
N LEU A 541 -56.76 -79.07 -100.51
CA LEU A 541 -56.78 -78.58 -99.13
C LEU A 541 -55.76 -79.31 -98.25
N LEU A 542 -55.56 -80.62 -98.49
CA LEU A 542 -54.55 -81.43 -97.80
C LEU A 542 -53.14 -80.92 -98.09
N GLN A 543 -52.83 -80.64 -99.35
CA GLN A 543 -51.55 -80.04 -99.73
C GLN A 543 -51.35 -78.67 -99.06
N LYS A 544 -52.37 -77.79 -99.09
CA LYS A 544 -52.31 -76.49 -98.38
C LYS A 544 -52.08 -76.62 -96.88
N THR A 545 -52.63 -77.68 -96.27
CA THR A 545 -52.45 -77.97 -94.84
C THR A 545 -51.02 -78.43 -94.55
N PHE A 546 -50.42 -79.27 -95.41
CA PHE A 546 -49.00 -79.62 -95.30
C PHE A 546 -48.10 -78.41 -95.51
N ASP A 547 -48.37 -77.59 -96.52
CA ASP A 547 -47.62 -76.34 -96.75
C ASP A 547 -47.72 -75.41 -95.53
N LYS A 548 -48.89 -75.35 -94.87
CA LYS A 548 -49.08 -74.56 -93.65
C LYS A 548 -48.36 -75.17 -92.45
N LEU A 549 -48.31 -76.49 -92.31
CA LEU A 549 -47.52 -77.16 -91.27
C LEU A 549 -46.01 -76.86 -91.43
N ASP A 550 -45.52 -76.77 -92.66
CA ASP A 550 -44.14 -76.35 -92.94
C ASP A 550 -43.90 -74.89 -92.53
N VAL A 551 -44.86 -73.99 -92.79
CA VAL A 551 -44.82 -72.59 -92.31
C VAL A 551 -44.81 -72.53 -90.78
N ILE A 552 -45.61 -73.36 -90.09
CA ILE A 552 -45.61 -73.45 -88.63
C ILE A 552 -44.25 -73.94 -88.11
N ALA A 553 -43.72 -75.02 -88.69
CA ALA A 553 -42.41 -75.54 -88.32
C ALA A 553 -41.30 -74.50 -88.53
N GLN A 554 -41.41 -73.69 -89.59
CA GLN A 554 -40.48 -72.61 -89.85
C GLN A 554 -40.61 -71.46 -88.85
N SER A 555 -41.83 -71.03 -88.50
CA SER A 555 -42.09 -70.02 -87.47
C SER A 555 -41.46 -70.40 -86.11
N TYR A 556 -41.58 -71.66 -85.67
CA TYR A 556 -40.91 -72.12 -84.44
C TYR A 556 -39.37 -72.08 -84.54
N ARG A 557 -38.79 -72.40 -85.71
CA ARG A 557 -37.34 -72.29 -85.93
C ARG A 557 -36.87 -70.84 -85.95
N ASP A 558 -37.67 -69.96 -86.53
CA ASP A 558 -37.37 -68.54 -86.61
C ASP A 558 -37.49 -67.88 -85.23
N PHE A 559 -38.51 -68.22 -84.43
CA PHE A 559 -38.60 -67.85 -83.02
C PHE A 559 -37.38 -68.31 -82.21
N ALA A 560 -37.00 -69.59 -82.31
CA ALA A 560 -35.83 -70.11 -81.61
C ALA A 560 -34.53 -69.42 -82.05
N ARG A 561 -34.40 -69.06 -83.33
CA ARG A 561 -33.26 -68.30 -83.85
C ARG A 561 -33.24 -66.88 -83.29
N ASN A 562 -34.37 -66.17 -83.35
CA ASN A 562 -34.50 -64.79 -82.87
C ASN A 562 -34.20 -64.69 -81.37
N LEU A 563 -34.76 -65.59 -80.55
CA LEU A 563 -34.49 -65.64 -79.11
C LEU A 563 -33.01 -65.90 -78.81
N LEU A 564 -32.39 -66.80 -79.57
CA LEU A 564 -30.98 -67.13 -79.41
C LEU A 564 -30.06 -65.98 -79.87
N ASP A 565 -30.46 -65.23 -80.89
CA ASP A 565 -29.76 -64.03 -81.35
C ASP A 565 -29.86 -62.88 -80.34
N ILE A 566 -31.03 -62.69 -79.69
CA ILE A 566 -31.19 -61.73 -78.58
C ILE A 566 -30.21 -62.08 -77.46
N HIS A 567 -30.16 -63.34 -77.01
CA HIS A 567 -29.22 -63.78 -75.98
C HIS A 567 -27.76 -63.64 -76.39
N LYS A 568 -27.39 -64.02 -77.62
CA LYS A 568 -26.02 -63.84 -78.14
C LYS A 568 -25.60 -62.37 -78.20
N SER A 569 -26.54 -61.47 -78.49
CA SER A 569 -26.26 -60.03 -78.54
C SER A 569 -26.02 -59.41 -77.15
N TYR A 570 -26.47 -60.06 -76.08
CA TYR A 570 -26.40 -59.50 -74.73
C TYR A 570 -24.99 -59.54 -74.13
N GLU A 571 -24.25 -60.63 -74.35
CA GLU A 571 -22.88 -60.78 -73.85
C GLU A 571 -21.95 -59.63 -74.29
N PRO A 572 -21.82 -59.29 -75.59
CA PRO A 572 -20.99 -58.16 -76.01
C PRO A 572 -21.52 -56.81 -75.50
N LYS A 573 -22.85 -56.61 -75.43
CA LYS A 573 -23.46 -55.39 -74.85
C LYS A 573 -23.09 -55.22 -73.37
N ILE A 574 -23.09 -56.30 -72.59
CA ILE A 574 -22.66 -56.30 -71.18
C ILE A 574 -21.18 -55.96 -71.07
N MET A 575 -20.33 -56.57 -71.90
CA MET A 575 -18.89 -56.36 -71.84
C MET A 575 -18.55 -54.90 -72.16
N GLU A 576 -19.10 -54.36 -73.25
CA GLU A 576 -18.94 -52.95 -73.62
C GLU A 576 -19.44 -52.01 -72.51
N PHE A 577 -20.58 -52.35 -71.87
CA PHE A 577 -21.08 -51.61 -70.72
C PHE A 577 -20.07 -51.60 -69.57
N PHE A 578 -19.60 -52.75 -69.09
CA PHE A 578 -18.65 -52.80 -67.97
C PHE A 578 -17.31 -52.14 -68.31
N GLU A 579 -16.86 -52.20 -69.56
CA GLU A 579 -15.67 -51.48 -70.01
C GLU A 579 -15.84 -49.97 -69.89
N GLY A 580 -16.92 -49.40 -70.42
CA GLY A 580 -17.21 -47.97 -70.31
C GLY A 580 -17.42 -47.51 -68.85
N GLN A 581 -18.01 -48.37 -68.02
CA GLN A 581 -18.16 -48.08 -66.59
C GLN A 581 -16.81 -48.10 -65.86
N THR A 582 -15.91 -49.01 -66.22
CA THR A 582 -14.58 -49.09 -65.59
C THR A 582 -13.82 -47.78 -65.75
N ASP A 583 -13.82 -47.19 -66.94
CA ASP A 583 -13.16 -45.90 -67.20
C ASP A 583 -13.83 -44.76 -66.41
N THR A 584 -15.15 -44.81 -66.30
CA THR A 584 -15.98 -43.84 -65.56
C THR A 584 -15.70 -43.88 -64.05
N PHE A 585 -15.52 -45.07 -63.47
CA PHE A 585 -15.12 -45.26 -62.06
C PHE A 585 -13.64 -45.02 -61.82
N ALA A 586 -12.77 -45.21 -62.80
CA ALA A 586 -11.33 -45.03 -62.62
C ALA A 586 -10.95 -43.54 -62.50
N PHE A 587 -11.60 -42.68 -63.28
CA PHE A 587 -11.26 -41.25 -63.36
C PHE A 587 -11.32 -40.49 -62.01
N PRO A 588 -12.39 -40.59 -61.18
CA PRO A 588 -12.45 -39.89 -59.90
C PRO A 588 -11.36 -40.31 -58.90
N PHE A 589 -10.82 -41.52 -59.05
CA PHE A 589 -9.76 -42.07 -58.20
C PHE A 589 -8.35 -41.81 -58.78
N GLY A 590 -8.25 -41.12 -59.92
CA GLY A 590 -6.99 -40.89 -60.62
C GLY A 590 -6.36 -42.18 -61.17
N LEU A 591 -7.20 -43.19 -61.43
CA LEU A 591 -6.78 -44.47 -62.00
C LEU A 591 -6.99 -44.43 -63.52
N GLU A 592 -6.07 -45.03 -64.27
CA GLU A 592 -6.18 -45.20 -65.71
C GLU A 592 -6.17 -46.70 -66.05
N ARG A 593 -7.07 -47.12 -66.95
CA ARG A 593 -7.11 -48.49 -67.44
C ARG A 593 -5.87 -48.72 -68.33
N LYS A 594 -5.04 -49.69 -67.95
CA LYS A 594 -3.91 -50.11 -68.78
C LYS A 594 -4.46 -50.89 -69.98
N LEU A 595 -4.45 -50.29 -71.16
CA LEU A 595 -4.75 -50.98 -72.41
C LEU A 595 -3.59 -51.94 -72.72
N GLU A 596 -3.83 -53.24 -72.60
CA GLU A 596 -2.90 -54.24 -73.14
C GLU A 596 -3.00 -54.17 -74.68
N ALA A 597 -1.89 -53.83 -75.31
CA ALA A 597 -1.75 -53.64 -76.76
C ALA A 597 -1.70 -54.96 -77.52
#